data_AF-A0A9Q3L4A1-F1
#
_entry.id   AF-A0A9Q3L4A1-F1
#
_cell.length_a   1.000
_cell.length_b   1.000
_cell.length_c   1.000
_cell.angle_alpha   90.00
_cell.angle_beta   90.00
_cell.angle_gamma   90.00
#
_symmetry.space_group_name_H-M   'P 1'
#
loop_
_entity.id
_entity.type
_entity.pdbx_description
1 polymer ?
#
loop_
_entity_poly.entity_id
_entity_poly.type
_entity_poly.pdbx_seq_one_letter_code
_entity_poly.pdbx_strand_id
1 'polypeptide(L)'
;MLQGYYAIPDELIMARLHSLFEKSAKRWYYGIGETNGKNTWSLWKQEIITKWDNDSWRYKIENAFKNCFFDPEKDKPLTWFLKLVERLNAL
;
A
#
# COMPACT_ATOMS: atom_id res chain seq x y z
N MET A 1 17.53 7.30 -27.84
CA MET A 1 16.06 7.45 -27.81
C MET A 1 15.45 6.08 -27.56
N LEU A 2 14.97 5.82 -26.35
CA LEU A 2 14.13 4.66 -26.00
C LEU A 2 13.01 5.15 -25.07
N GLN A 3 12.14 6.03 -25.58
CA GLN A 3 10.90 6.42 -24.90
C GLN A 3 9.74 5.82 -25.69
N GLY A 4 9.37 4.59 -25.38
CA GLY A 4 8.28 3.89 -26.07
C GLY A 4 7.86 2.57 -25.42
N TYR A 5 8.22 2.34 -24.15
CA TYR A 5 7.84 1.10 -23.45
C TYR A 5 6.41 1.23 -22.88
N TYR A 6 5.44 0.69 -23.61
CA TYR A 6 4.13 0.21 -23.17
C TYR A 6 3.37 1.06 -22.12
N ALA A 7 2.70 2.13 -22.57
CA ALA A 7 1.62 2.72 -21.78
C ALA A 7 0.46 1.71 -21.69
N ILE A 8 0.21 1.15 -20.51
CA ILE A 8 -0.94 0.29 -20.25
C ILE A 8 -2.19 1.19 -20.20
N PRO A 9 -3.25 0.92 -20.98
CA PRO A 9 -4.51 1.65 -20.89
C PRO A 9 -5.08 1.67 -19.47
N ASP A 10 -5.62 2.83 -19.06
CA ASP A 10 -6.21 3.02 -17.73
C ASP A 10 -7.30 1.98 -17.44
N GLU A 11 -8.09 1.56 -18.44
CA GLU A 11 -9.11 0.53 -18.24
C GLU A 11 -8.51 -0.82 -17.83
N LEU A 12 -7.36 -1.19 -18.40
CA LEU A 12 -6.68 -2.44 -18.06
C LEU A 12 -6.03 -2.37 -16.67
N ILE A 13 -5.50 -1.20 -16.29
CA ILE A 13 -5.00 -0.97 -14.93
C ILE A 13 -6.15 -1.12 -13.94
N MET A 14 -7.27 -0.42 -14.18
CA MET A 14 -8.44 -0.45 -13.31
C MET A 14 -9.09 -1.83 -13.21
N ALA A 15 -9.14 -2.60 -14.30
CA ALA A 15 -9.66 -3.97 -14.30
C ALA A 15 -8.89 -4.89 -13.34
N ARG A 16 -7.58 -4.66 -13.19
CA ARG A 16 -6.70 -5.46 -12.32
C ARG A 16 -6.41 -4.81 -10.97
N LEU A 17 -6.80 -3.57 -10.77
CA LEU A 17 -6.43 -2.80 -9.58
C LEU A 17 -6.87 -3.49 -8.28
N HIS A 18 -8.07 -4.06 -8.25
CA HIS A 18 -8.59 -4.80 -7.11
C HIS A 18 -7.74 -6.02 -6.71
N SER A 19 -7.03 -6.66 -7.65
CA SER A 19 -6.22 -7.85 -7.38
C SER A 19 -4.87 -7.51 -6.75
N LEU A 20 -4.44 -6.25 -6.82
CA LEU A 20 -3.20 -5.77 -6.21
C LEU A 20 -3.35 -5.47 -4.71
N PHE A 21 -4.59 -5.33 -4.24
CA PHE A 21 -4.87 -5.04 -2.84
C PHE A 21 -5.13 -6.30 -2.04
N GLU A 22 -4.53 -6.37 -0.86
CA GLU A 22 -4.71 -7.46 0.08
C GLU A 22 -5.29 -6.99 1.41
N LYS A 23 -5.95 -7.91 2.14
CA LYS A 23 -6.40 -7.73 3.53
C LYS A 23 -7.13 -6.39 3.73
N SER A 24 -6.58 -5.51 4.58
CA SER A 24 -7.16 -4.21 4.90
C SER A 24 -7.18 -3.23 3.71
N ALA A 25 -6.21 -3.31 2.81
CA ALA A 25 -6.19 -2.49 1.60
C ALA A 25 -7.31 -2.90 0.63
N LYS A 26 -7.59 -4.20 0.54
CA LYS A 26 -8.71 -4.71 -0.28
C LYS A 26 -10.06 -4.25 0.25
N ARG A 27 -10.24 -4.24 1.57
CA ARG A 27 -11.46 -3.72 2.22
C ARG A 27 -11.64 -2.22 1.97
N TRP A 28 -10.56 -1.45 2.05
CA TRP A 28 -10.58 -0.02 1.72
C TRP A 28 -10.97 0.22 0.26
N TYR A 29 -10.41 -0.56 -0.68
CA TYR A 29 -10.70 -0.43 -2.10
C TYR A 29 -12.20 -0.57 -2.40
N TYR A 30 -12.84 -1.62 -1.86
CA TYR A 30 -14.29 -1.81 -2.05
C TYR A 30 -15.10 -0.68 -1.40
N GLY A 31 -14.71 -0.22 -0.21
CA GLY A 31 -15.40 0.87 0.47
C GLY A 31 -15.36 2.19 -0.32
N ILE A 32 -14.22 2.56 -0.91
CA ILE A 32 -14.10 3.74 -1.76
C ILE A 32 -14.89 3.57 -3.07
N GLY A 33 -14.84 2.37 -3.66
CA GLY A 33 -15.56 2.06 -4.89
C GLY A 33 -17.08 2.12 -4.76
N GLU A 34 -17.64 1.81 -3.58
CA GLU A 34 -19.06 1.94 -3.28
C GLU A 34 -19.49 3.41 -3.13
N THR A 35 -18.61 4.29 -2.63
CA THR A 35 -18.90 5.72 -2.42
C THR A 35 -18.71 6.57 -3.67
N ASN A 36 -17.78 6.19 -4.56
CA ASN A 36 -17.41 6.97 -5.74
C ASN A 36 -17.99 6.33 -7.01
N GLY A 37 -18.97 7.01 -7.64
CA GLY A 37 -19.70 6.47 -8.78
C GLY A 37 -18.89 6.28 -10.07
N LYS A 38 -18.03 7.25 -10.44
CA LYS A 38 -17.10 7.12 -11.59
C LYS A 38 -15.67 7.09 -11.08
N ASN A 39 -15.03 5.92 -11.24
CA ASN A 39 -13.68 5.68 -10.80
C ASN A 39 -12.74 5.73 -12.00
N THR A 40 -12.09 6.87 -12.23
CA THR A 40 -11.00 7.00 -13.22
C THR A 40 -9.67 6.56 -12.60
N TRP A 41 -8.68 6.22 -13.42
CA TRP A 41 -7.35 5.89 -12.90
C TRP A 41 -6.72 7.06 -12.14
N SER A 42 -6.92 8.30 -12.61
CA SER A 42 -6.46 9.50 -11.89
C SER A 42 -7.06 9.61 -10.49
N LEU A 43 -8.35 9.29 -10.32
CA LEU A 43 -9.00 9.30 -9.01
C LEU A 43 -8.38 8.23 -8.10
N TRP A 44 -8.25 7.00 -8.60
CA TRP A 44 -7.62 5.92 -7.83
C TRP A 44 -6.19 6.25 -7.41
N LYS A 45 -5.41 6.86 -8.31
CA LYS A 45 -4.05 7.29 -8.01
C LYS A 45 -4.02 8.30 -6.86
N GLN A 46 -4.93 9.29 -6.90
CA GLN A 46 -5.05 10.25 -5.80
C GLN A 46 -5.48 9.57 -4.50
N GLU A 47 -6.50 8.71 -4.52
CA GLU A 47 -6.97 7.98 -3.33
C GLU A 47 -5.86 7.12 -2.70
N ILE A 48 -5.07 6.43 -3.51
CA ILE A 48 -3.93 5.62 -3.04
C ILE A 48 -2.88 6.52 -2.37
N ILE A 49 -2.48 7.63 -3.00
CA ILE A 49 -1.51 8.59 -2.46
C ILE A 49 -2.05 9.19 -1.16
N THR A 50 -3.31 9.65 -1.16
CA THR A 50 -3.96 10.20 0.02
C THR A 50 -4.03 9.19 1.15
N LYS A 51 -4.16 7.89 0.88
CA LYS A 51 -4.26 6.85 1.91
C LYS A 51 -2.91 6.40 2.47
N TRP A 52 -1.92 6.20 1.60
CA TRP A 52 -0.66 5.51 1.94
C TRP A 52 0.62 6.32 1.69
N ASP A 53 0.53 7.52 1.12
CA ASP A 53 1.68 8.38 0.84
C ASP A 53 1.50 9.77 1.45
N ASN A 54 0.98 9.81 2.69
CA ASN A 54 0.82 11.02 3.48
C ASN A 54 1.65 10.94 4.77
N ASP A 55 1.94 12.11 5.36
CA ASP A 55 2.79 12.21 6.56
C ASP A 55 2.24 11.44 7.76
N SER A 56 0.92 11.38 7.92
CA SER A 56 0.31 10.60 9.02
C SER A 56 0.55 9.10 8.84
N TRP A 57 0.50 8.61 7.61
CA TRP A 57 0.81 7.22 7.29
C TRP A 57 2.29 6.92 7.51
N ARG A 58 3.19 7.76 6.99
CA ARG A 58 4.65 7.61 7.19
C ARG A 58 5.00 7.63 8.67
N TYR A 59 4.48 8.59 9.42
CA TYR A 59 4.66 8.67 10.87
C TYR A 59 4.19 7.40 11.58
N LYS A 60 3.06 6.83 11.15
CA LYS A 60 2.56 5.56 11.71
C LYS A 60 3.51 4.39 11.44
N ILE A 61 4.07 4.27 10.23
CA ILE A 61 5.02 3.21 9.90
C ILE A 61 6.33 3.40 10.67
N GLU A 62 6.88 4.61 10.69
CA GLU A 62 8.08 4.94 11.48
C GLU A 62 7.89 4.65 12.96
N ASN A 63 6.78 5.06 13.55
CA ASN A 63 6.52 4.83 14.96
C ASN A 63 6.31 3.33 15.25
N ALA A 64 5.66 2.61 14.34
CA ALA A 64 5.54 1.16 14.45
C ALA A 64 6.89 0.45 14.35
N PHE A 65 7.82 0.97 13.55
CA PHE A 65 9.20 0.49 13.47
C PHE A 65 10.00 0.81 14.74
N LYS A 66 10.01 2.07 15.18
CA LYS A 66 10.73 2.56 16.38
C LYS A 66 10.34 1.80 17.65
N ASN A 67 9.07 1.41 17.77
CA ASN A 67 8.56 0.68 18.93
C ASN A 67 8.59 -0.85 18.76
N CYS A 68 9.17 -1.37 17.68
CA CYS A 68 9.24 -2.81 17.42
C CYS A 68 10.50 -3.42 18.05
N PHE A 69 10.50 -3.52 19.37
CA PHE A 69 11.56 -4.22 20.10
C PHE A 69 11.41 -5.74 19.94
N PHE A 70 12.53 -6.45 19.94
CA PHE A 70 12.55 -7.92 19.95
C PHE A 70 12.31 -8.41 21.38
N ASP A 71 11.32 -9.27 21.58
CA ASP A 71 11.05 -9.94 22.84
C ASP A 71 11.47 -11.43 22.73
N PRO A 72 12.55 -11.87 23.39
CA PRO A 72 13.05 -13.24 23.27
C PRO A 72 12.08 -14.31 23.78
N GLU A 73 11.11 -13.95 24.61
CA GLU A 73 10.09 -14.89 25.12
C GLU A 73 8.89 -15.02 24.19
N LYS A 74 8.63 -14.00 23.36
CA LYS A 74 7.42 -13.93 22.53
C LYS A 74 7.70 -14.00 21.02
N ASP A 75 8.84 -13.51 20.58
CA ASP A 75 9.16 -13.33 19.17
C ASP A 75 10.04 -14.45 18.63
N LYS A 76 9.73 -14.87 17.39
CA LYS A 76 10.63 -15.69 16.59
C LYS A 76 11.59 -14.78 15.82
N PRO A 77 12.91 -14.95 15.92
CA PRO A 77 13.89 -14.05 15.30
C PRO A 77 13.63 -13.76 13.82
N LEU A 78 13.36 -14.81 13.02
CA LEU A 78 13.11 -14.66 11.58
C LEU A 78 11.84 -13.83 11.29
N THR A 79 10.74 -14.12 11.98
CA THR A 79 9.47 -13.42 11.77
C THR A 79 9.57 -11.95 12.18
N TRP A 80 10.23 -11.68 13.31
CA TRP A 80 10.46 -10.31 13.77
C TRP A 80 11.34 -9.53 12.78
N PHE A 81 12.42 -10.13 12.31
CA PHE A 81 13.31 -9.51 11.34
C PHE A 81 12.60 -9.19 10.01
N LEU A 82 11.86 -10.15 9.45
CA LEU A 82 11.12 -9.94 8.21
C LEU A 82 10.10 -8.79 8.34
N LYS A 83 9.43 -8.67 9.48
CA LYS A 83 8.49 -7.58 9.77
C LYS A 83 9.17 -6.20 9.79
N LEU A 84 10.42 -6.12 10.24
CA LEU A 84 11.19 -4.88 10.17
C LEU A 84 11.60 -4.54 8.74
N VAL A 85 12.05 -5.53 7.97
CA VAL A 85 12.42 -5.36 6.55
C VAL A 85 11.21 -4.88 5.74
N GLU A 86 10.04 -5.49 5.93
CA GLU A 86 8.79 -5.06 5.28
C GLU A 86 8.45 -3.59 5.58
N ARG A 87 8.67 -3.13 6.82
CA ARG A 87 8.41 -1.74 7.21
C ARG A 87 9.41 -0.76 6.62
N LEU A 88 10.68 -1.14 6.53
CA LEU A 88 11.71 -0.31 5.90
C LEU A 88 11.48 -0.19 4.40
N ASN A 89 11.10 -1.26 3.72
CA ASN A 89 10.78 -1.23 2.28
C ASN A 89 9.49 -0.45 1.97
N ALA A 90 8.69 -0.15 2.98
CA ALA A 90 7.45 0.63 2.84
C ALA A 90 7.66 2.14 3.06
N LEU A 91 8.85 2.56 3.52
CA LEU A 91 9.26 3.97 3.64
C LEU A 91 10.01 4.41 2.37
#